data_AF-A0A2V2XGF5-F1
#
_entry.id   AF-A0A2V2XGF5-F1
#
_cell.length_a   1.000
_cell.length_b   1.000
_cell.length_c   1.000
_cell.angle_alpha   90.00
_cell.angle_beta   90.00
_cell.angle_gamma   90.00
#
_symmetry.space_group_name_H-M   'P 1'
#
loop_
_entity.id
_entity.type
_entity.pdbx_description
1 polymer ?
#
loop_
_entity_poly.entity_id
_entity_poly.type
_entity_poly.pdbx_seq_one_letter_code
_entity_poly.pdbx_strand_id
1 'polypeptide(L)' 'MTLCTKGMERSLDSHRRRMPWTAEKECVPGVVHSSREKMVLDGARRVDVDCVDRASQVYPLEALRAAVAS' A
#
# COMPACT_ATOMS: atom_id res chain seq x y z
N MET A 1 -13.41 10.94 38.68
CA MET A 1 -12.16 10.36 38.13
C MET A 1 -12.53 9.45 36.98
N THR A 2 -12.04 9.69 35.75
CA THR A 2 -12.30 8.84 34.57
C THR A 2 -11.00 8.23 34.06
N LEU A 3 -11.07 7.11 33.34
CA LEU A 3 -9.88 6.47 32.76
C LEU A 3 -9.20 7.35 31.69
N CYS A 4 -9.95 8.25 31.06
CA CYS A 4 -9.46 9.13 30.00
C CYS A 4 -8.40 10.14 30.46
N THR A 5 -8.30 10.44 31.77
CA THR A 5 -7.26 11.33 32.29
C THR A 5 -5.85 10.77 32.13
N LYS A 6 -5.71 9.47 31.84
CA LYS A 6 -4.44 8.80 31.54
C LYS A 6 -4.03 8.88 30.06
N GLY A 7 -4.87 9.46 29.20
CA GLY A 7 -4.66 9.48 27.75
C GLY A 7 -5.05 8.17 27.05
N MET A 8 -4.82 8.12 25.73
CA MET A 8 -5.10 6.95 24.90
C MET A 8 -4.05 5.84 25.11
N GLU A 9 -2.78 6.22 25.22
CA GLU A 9 -1.68 5.34 25.59
C GLU A 9 -1.09 5.74 26.94
N ARG A 10 -0.62 4.74 27.70
CA ARG A 10 -0.16 4.92 29.09
C ARG A 10 1.35 5.15 29.20
N SER A 11 2.12 4.87 28.15
CA SER A 11 3.58 4.85 28.11
C SER A 11 4.03 4.85 26.64
N LEU A 12 5.18 5.48 26.37
CA LEU A 12 5.84 5.43 25.06
C LEU A 12 6.35 4.01 24.73
N ASP A 13 6.80 3.28 25.75
CA ASP A 13 7.21 1.89 25.61
C ASP A 13 6.03 0.93 25.36
N SER A 14 6.32 -0.18 24.67
CA SER A 14 5.34 -1.25 24.49
C SER A 14 4.76 -1.71 25.85
N HIS A 15 3.44 -1.73 25.98
CA HIS A 15 2.76 -2.18 27.21
C HIS A 15 3.12 -3.65 27.54
N ARG A 16 3.36 -4.49 26.54
CA ARG A 16 3.71 -5.91 26.73
C ARG A 16 5.07 -6.20 26.13
N ARG A 17 5.95 -6.84 26.91
CA ARG A 17 7.30 -7.25 26.48
C ARG A 17 7.34 -8.06 25.17
N ARG A 18 6.26 -8.81 24.85
CA ARG A 18 6.16 -9.63 23.63
C ARG A 18 5.48 -8.92 22.46
N MET A 19 5.16 -7.63 22.58
CA MET A 19 4.53 -6.81 21.53
C MET A 19 5.38 -5.58 21.20
N PRO A 20 6.62 -5.75 20.70
CA PRO A 20 7.50 -4.63 20.40
C PRO A 20 6.94 -3.68 19.33
N TRP A 21 6.02 -4.15 18.47
CA TRP A 21 5.38 -3.32 17.44
C TRP A 21 4.37 -2.30 17.98
N THR A 22 3.98 -2.39 19.26
CA THR A 22 3.06 -1.41 19.89
C THR A 22 3.81 -0.34 20.68
N ALA A 23 5.12 -0.18 20.48
CA ALA A 23 5.83 0.98 20.98
C ALA A 23 5.30 2.22 20.25
N GLU A 24 5.08 3.31 20.99
CA GLU A 24 4.54 4.55 20.47
C GLU A 24 5.52 5.14 19.45
N LYS A 25 4.99 5.48 18.27
CA LYS A 25 5.74 6.09 17.17
C LYS A 25 4.78 6.87 16.29
N GLU A 26 5.31 7.86 15.59
CA GLU A 26 4.53 8.59 14.59
C GLU A 26 4.08 7.62 13.49
N CYS A 27 2.76 7.56 13.26
CA CYS A 27 2.16 6.74 12.23
C CYS A 27 1.88 7.58 10.99
N VAL A 28 2.24 7.05 9.82
CA VAL A 28 1.88 7.64 8.52
C VAL A 28 0.46 7.18 8.14
N PRO A 29 -0.39 8.03 7.56
CA PRO A 29 -1.72 7.64 7.08
C PRO A 29 -1.61 6.72 5.85
N GLY A 30 -1.26 5.46 6.11
CA GLY A 30 -0.89 4.47 5.10
C GLY A 30 -1.97 4.26 4.06
N VAL A 31 -3.25 4.28 4.44
CA VAL A 31 -4.38 4.08 3.52
C VAL A 31 -4.34 5.08 2.35
N VAL A 32 -4.06 6.35 2.64
CA VAL A 32 -4.00 7.40 1.61
C VAL A 32 -2.73 7.26 0.79
N HIS A 33 -1.58 7.10 1.45
CA HIS A 33 -0.29 7.04 0.77
C HIS A 33 -0.05 5.75 -0.03
N SER A 34 -0.60 4.61 0.41
CA SER A 34 -0.48 3.33 -0.29
C SER A 34 -1.48 3.21 -1.44
N SER A 35 -2.57 3.98 -1.40
CA SER A 35 -3.59 3.99 -2.45
C SER A 35 -3.18 4.91 -3.59
N ARG A 36 -2.36 4.41 -4.51
CA ARG A 36 -2.10 5.11 -5.78
C ARG A 36 -3.36 5.17 -6.63
N GLU A 37 -3.55 6.30 -7.32
CA GLU A 37 -4.67 6.52 -8.23
C GLU A 37 -4.65 5.48 -9.37
N LYS A 38 -5.80 4.86 -9.62
CA LYS A 38 -5.95 3.82 -10.67
C LYS A 38 -6.45 4.36 -12.00
N MET A 39 -7.01 5.57 -12.03
CA MET A 39 -7.56 6.18 -13.25
C MET A 39 -6.50 6.41 -14.32
N VAL A 40 -5.24 6.60 -13.93
CA VAL A 40 -4.08 6.68 -14.86
C VAL A 40 -3.91 5.39 -15.69
N LEU A 41 -4.48 4.27 -15.22
CA LEU A 41 -4.41 2.98 -15.91
C LEU A 41 -5.56 2.78 -16.90
N ASP A 42 -6.54 3.68 -16.97
CA ASP A 42 -7.70 3.51 -17.84
C ASP A 42 -7.25 3.48 -19.32
N GLY A 43 -7.65 2.43 -20.03
CA GLY A 43 -7.23 2.19 -21.42
C GLY A 43 -5.84 1.56 -21.58
N ALA A 44 -5.06 1.38 -20.50
CA ALA A 44 -3.79 0.66 -20.54
C ALA A 44 -4.02 -0.86 -20.45
N ARG A 45 -3.61 -1.61 -21.49
CA ARG A 45 -3.68 -3.07 -21.48
C ARG A 45 -2.48 -3.68 -20.76
N ARG A 46 -2.61 -3.89 -19.44
CA ARG A 46 -1.61 -4.62 -18.64
C ARG A 46 -1.76 -6.13 -18.85
N VAL A 47 -0.63 -6.82 -18.87
CA VAL A 47 -0.55 -8.29 -18.93
C VAL A 47 0.04 -8.75 -17.62
N ASP A 48 -0.50 -9.84 -17.08
CA ASP A 48 0.01 -10.43 -15.84
C ASP A 48 1.43 -10.98 -16.04
N VAL A 49 2.23 -10.98 -14.97
CA VAL A 49 3.63 -11.43 -15.01
C VAL A 49 3.75 -12.90 -15.41
N ASP A 50 2.76 -13.72 -15.07
CA ASP A 50 2.77 -15.15 -15.36
C ASP A 50 2.27 -15.48 -16.78
N CYS A 51 1.68 -14.51 -17.51
CA CYS A 51 1.14 -14.67 -18.86
C CYS A 51 2.20 -14.53 -19.96
N VAL A 52 3.11 -15.50 -20.06
CA VAL A 52 4.22 -15.51 -21.04
C VAL A 52 3.89 -16.19 -22.38
N ASP A 53 2.68 -16.72 -22.51
CA ASP A 53 2.25 -17.40 -23.74
C ASP A 53 2.05 -16.42 -24.90
N ARG A 54 2.13 -16.95 -26.13
CA ARG A 54 2.04 -16.13 -27.34
C ARG A 54 0.66 -15.49 -27.54
N ALA A 55 -0.41 -16.09 -27.04
CA ALA A 55 -1.77 -15.56 -27.20
C ALA A 55 -2.03 -14.36 -26.27
N SER A 56 -1.33 -14.30 -25.14
CA SER A 56 -1.38 -13.18 -24.19
C SER A 56 -0.53 -11.97 -24.60
N GLN A 57 0.34 -12.08 -25.60
CA GLN A 57 1.19 -10.97 -26.03
C GLN A 57 0.38 -9.81 -26.62
N VAL A 58 0.84 -8.59 -26.35
CA VAL A 58 0.21 -7.35 -26.84
C VAL A 58 1.13 -6.65 -27.84
N TYR A 59 0.56 -5.72 -28.61
CA TYR A 59 1.35 -4.95 -29.57
C TYR A 59 2.47 -4.17 -28.83
N PRO A 60 3.72 -4.13 -29.32
CA PRO A 60 4.83 -3.55 -28.58
C PRO A 60 4.60 -2.10 -28.13
N LEU A 61 3.91 -1.28 -28.95
CA LEU A 61 3.59 0.09 -28.56
C LEU A 61 2.54 0.17 -27.43
N GLU A 62 1.60 -0.78 -27.37
CA GLU A 62 0.64 -0.88 -26.26
C GLU A 62 1.34 -1.32 -24.98
N ALA A 63 2.28 -2.26 -25.06
CA ALA A 63 3.11 -2.66 -23.92
C ALA A 63 3.90 -1.47 -23.35
N LEU A 64 4.49 -0.65 -24.23
CA LEU A 64 5.20 0.57 -23.82
C LEU A 64 4.27 1.59 -23.17
N ARG A 65 3.07 1.81 -23.72
CA ARG A 65 2.06 2.69 -23.11
C ARG A 65 1.64 2.20 -21.73
N ALA A 66 1.39 0.90 -21.59
CA ALA A 66 1.05 0.29 -20.31
C ALA A 66 2.19 0.39 -19.29
N ALA A 67 3.44 0.24 -19.71
CA ALA A 67 4.62 0.40 -18.86
C ALA A 67 4.81 1.84 -18.38
N VAL A 68 4.49 2.84 -19.22
CA VAL A 68 4.55 4.26 -18.83
C VAL A 68 3.42 4.64 -17.88
N ALA A 69 2.23 4.05 -18.03
CA ALA A 69 1.10 4.28 -17.13
C ALA A 69 1.24 3.57 -15.76
N SER A 70 2.22 2.66 -15.63
CA SER A 70 2.29 1.65 -14.56
C SER A 70 2.73 2.14 -13.19
#